data_AF-A0A2A5M5X4-F1
#
_entry.id   AF-A0A2A5M5X4-F1
#
_cell.length_a   1.000
_cell.length_b   1.000
_cell.length_c   1.000
_cell.angle_alpha   90.00
_cell.angle_beta   90.00
_cell.angle_gamma   90.00
#
_symmetry.space_group_name_H-M   'P 1'
#
loop_
_entity.id
_entity.type
_entity.pdbx_description
1 polymer ?
#
loop_
_entity_poly.entity_id
_entity_poly.type
_entity_poly.pdbx_seq_one_letter_code
_entity_poly.pdbx_strand_id
1 'polypeptide(L)'
;AVSPALRSYNISGRLRLFELIQKVKTINYKRLKIAKYFSAKSYNHLELINNPNLELDYIVAKPRMSTYIDYSSKIYSIYLKYFDPKDIHIYSIDEVFIDLTPYIKHYKLS
;
A
#
# COMPACT_ATOMS: atom_id res chain seq x y z
N ALA A 1 -0.59 5.61 -4.66
CA ALA A 1 -0.38 4.72 -3.50
C ALA A 1 1.08 4.26 -3.49
N VAL A 2 1.65 4.04 -2.31
CA VAL A 2 2.99 3.44 -2.14
C VAL A 2 2.87 2.18 -1.30
N SER A 3 3.74 1.21 -1.58
CA SER A 3 3.79 -0.05 -0.86
C SER A 3 4.21 0.15 0.60
N PRO A 4 3.87 -0.78 1.51
CA PRO A 4 4.39 -0.78 2.89
C PRO A 4 5.92 -0.70 2.96
N ALA A 5 6.62 -1.35 2.02
CA ALA A 5 8.08 -1.31 1.90
C ALA A 5 8.64 0.11 1.68
N LEU A 6 7.95 0.97 0.94
CA LEU A 6 8.36 2.37 0.80
C LEU A 6 7.93 3.21 2.01
N ARG A 7 6.77 2.88 2.62
CA ARG A 7 6.29 3.56 3.83
C ARG A 7 7.24 3.40 5.02
N SER A 8 7.97 2.30 5.14
CA SER A 8 8.98 2.11 6.20
C SER A 8 10.11 3.15 6.16
N TYR A 9 10.37 3.75 4.99
CA TYR A 9 11.30 4.88 4.83
C TYR A 9 10.66 6.25 5.08
N ASN A 10 9.50 6.31 5.75
CA ASN A 10 8.73 7.52 6.01
C ASN A 10 8.29 8.28 4.73
N ILE A 11 8.00 7.51 3.68
CA ILE A 11 7.46 7.99 2.41
C ILE A 11 5.93 7.98 2.51
N SER A 12 5.30 9.14 2.31
CA SER A 12 3.85 9.33 2.42
C SER A 12 3.09 8.67 1.26
N GLY A 13 1.89 8.16 1.56
CA GLY A 13 0.97 7.51 0.63
C GLY A 13 0.58 8.35 -0.60
N ARG A 14 0.57 9.68 -0.44
CA ARG A 14 0.04 10.65 -1.42
C ARG A 14 1.12 11.58 -2.00
N LEU A 15 2.39 11.15 -1.97
CA LEU A 15 3.47 11.90 -2.60
C LEU A 15 3.29 11.99 -4.12
N ARG A 16 3.63 13.14 -4.67
CA ARG A 16 3.81 13.33 -6.11
C ARG A 16 5.10 12.65 -6.55
N LEU A 17 5.17 12.27 -7.83
CA LEU A 17 6.31 11.52 -8.37
C LEU A 17 7.65 12.25 -8.15
N PHE A 18 7.69 13.57 -8.31
CA PHE A 18 8.92 14.34 -8.08
C PHE A 18 9.34 14.36 -6.60
N GLU A 19 8.38 14.39 -5.66
CA GLU A 19 8.66 14.36 -4.23
C GLU A 19 9.19 12.98 -3.81
N LEU A 20 8.66 11.91 -4.41
CA LEU A 20 9.18 10.56 -4.26
C LEU A 20 10.64 10.49 -4.74
N ILE A 21 10.93 10.99 -5.95
CA ILE A 21 12.29 11.04 -6.51
C ILE A 21 13.25 11.75 -5.55
N GLN A 22 12.85 12.91 -5.00
CA GLN A 22 13.67 13.65 -4.04
C GLN A 22 13.88 12.90 -2.72
N LYS A 23 12.83 12.27 -2.17
CA LYS A 23 12.95 11.46 -0.95
C LYS A 23 13.89 10.28 -1.16
N VAL A 24 13.76 9.55 -2.26
CA VAL A 24 14.62 8.40 -2.57
C VAL A 24 16.08 8.84 -2.72
N LYS A 25 16.36 9.96 -3.41
CA LYS A 25 17.71 10.54 -3.46
C LYS A 25 18.27 10.85 -2.07
N THR A 26 17.44 11.42 -1.19
CA THR A 26 17.84 11.74 0.19
C THR A 26 18.14 10.48 1.00
N ILE A 27 17.35 9.42 0.83
CA ILE A 27 17.57 8.12 1.48
C ILE A 27 18.88 7.50 0.97
N ASN A 28 19.09 7.47 -0.35
CA ASN A 28 20.31 6.93 -0.95
C ASN A 28 21.54 7.74 -0.53
N TYR A 29 21.45 9.06 -0.40
CA TYR A 29 22.55 9.87 0.14
C TYR A 29 22.94 9.44 1.57
N LYS A 30 21.96 9.13 2.44
CA LYS A 30 22.24 8.59 3.78
C LYS A 30 22.86 7.20 3.73
N ARG A 31 22.36 6.32 2.87
CA ARG A 31 22.90 4.96 2.68
C ARG A 31 24.34 4.99 2.15
N LEU A 32 24.64 5.87 1.21
CA LEU A 32 25.96 6.02 0.61
C LEU A 32 27.04 6.41 1.63
N LYS A 33 26.68 7.20 2.65
CA LYS A 33 27.60 7.53 3.75
C LYS A 33 28.09 6.31 4.53
N ILE A 34 27.29 5.23 4.56
CA ILE A 34 27.62 3.97 5.23
C ILE A 34 28.39 3.06 4.28
N ALA A 35 27.91 2.93 3.04
CA ALA A 35 28.41 1.97 2.05
C ALA A 35 29.68 2.38 1.29
N LYS A 36 30.03 3.68 1.29
CA LYS A 36 31.08 4.32 0.45
C LYS A 36 30.79 4.27 -1.06
N TYR A 37 30.25 3.17 -1.59
CA TYR A 37 29.76 3.02 -2.97
C TYR A 37 28.58 2.05 -3.02
N PHE A 38 27.76 2.12 -4.07
CA PHE A 38 26.70 1.15 -4.31
C PHE A 38 27.15 0.07 -5.30
N SER A 39 26.95 -1.20 -4.96
CA SER A 39 27.29 -2.33 -5.82
C SER A 39 26.18 -2.67 -6.82
N ALA A 40 24.92 -2.41 -6.44
CA ALA A 40 23.74 -2.67 -7.24
C ALA A 40 22.53 -1.89 -6.71
N LYS A 41 21.42 -1.97 -7.43
CA LYS A 41 20.11 -1.47 -7.02
C LYS A 41 19.24 -2.61 -6.52
N SER A 42 18.37 -2.35 -5.56
CA SER A 42 17.30 -3.27 -5.18
C SER A 42 16.04 -2.50 -4.79
N TYR A 43 14.89 -3.06 -5.14
CA TYR A 43 13.58 -2.63 -4.66
C TYR A 43 13.03 -3.57 -3.56
N ASN A 44 13.78 -4.64 -3.22
CA ASN A 44 13.40 -5.58 -2.18
C ASN A 44 13.81 -5.03 -0.81
N HIS A 45 12.83 -4.80 0.04
CA HIS A 45 13.01 -4.23 1.37
C HIS A 45 13.96 -5.05 2.26
N LEU A 46 13.88 -6.37 2.22
CA LEU A 46 14.71 -7.24 3.06
C LEU A 46 16.18 -7.22 2.62
N GLU A 47 16.43 -7.23 1.31
CA GLU A 47 17.79 -7.09 0.76
C GLU A 47 18.41 -5.75 1.13
N LEU A 48 17.64 -4.65 1.06
CA LEU A 48 18.10 -3.30 1.39
C LEU A 48 18.42 -3.11 2.87
N ILE A 49 17.73 -3.84 3.76
CA ILE A 49 18.05 -3.86 5.20
C ILE A 49 19.33 -4.65 5.44
N ASN A 50 19.44 -5.83 4.83
CA ASN A 50 20.56 -6.75 5.08
C ASN A 50 21.86 -6.29 4.41
N ASN A 51 21.78 -5.50 3.33
CA ASN A 51 22.95 -5.04 2.59
C ASN A 51 22.96 -3.50 2.45
N PRO A 52 23.83 -2.80 3.18
CA PRO A 52 23.94 -1.34 3.09
C PRO A 52 24.49 -0.87 1.74
N ASN A 53 25.20 -1.72 1.00
CA ASN A 53 25.81 -1.40 -0.30
C ASN A 53 24.82 -1.43 -1.47
N LEU A 54 23.54 -1.71 -1.20
CA LEU A 54 22.49 -1.63 -2.20
C LEU A 54 21.84 -0.24 -2.21
N GLU A 55 21.71 0.32 -3.41
CA GLU A 55 20.92 1.52 -3.65
C GLU A 55 19.42 1.18 -3.59
N LEU A 56 18.64 1.99 -2.86
CA LEU A 56 17.17 1.87 -2.86
C LEU A 56 16.64 2.28 -4.23
N ASP A 57 15.91 1.38 -4.86
CA ASP A 57 15.15 1.60 -6.09
C ASP A 57 13.65 1.32 -5.86
N TYR A 58 12.83 1.67 -6.84
CA TYR A 58 11.38 1.50 -6.77
C TYR A 58 10.77 1.25 -8.14
N ILE A 59 9.61 0.58 -8.13
CA ILE A 59 8.86 0.28 -9.35
C ILE A 59 7.69 1.25 -9.48
N VAL A 60 7.58 1.91 -10.63
CA VAL A 60 6.41 2.72 -10.98
C VAL A 60 5.46 1.89 -11.83
N ALA A 61 4.36 1.47 -11.23
CA ALA A 61 3.28 0.80 -11.96
C ALA A 61 2.36 1.82 -12.64
N LYS A 62 1.93 1.52 -13.87
CA LYS A 62 0.90 2.31 -14.56
C LYS A 62 -0.45 2.11 -13.86
N PRO A 63 -1.31 3.15 -13.77
CA PRO A 63 -2.67 3.00 -13.25
C PRO A 63 -3.47 1.98 -14.07
N ARG A 64 -4.16 1.05 -13.40
CA ARG A 64 -5.01 0.02 -14.01
C ARG A 64 -6.40 0.06 -13.39
N MET A 65 -7.15 1.13 -13.69
CA MET A 65 -8.44 1.39 -13.03
C MET A 65 -9.46 0.26 -13.24
N SER A 66 -9.52 -0.34 -14.43
CA SER A 66 -10.41 -1.48 -14.70
C SER A 66 -10.14 -2.64 -13.75
N THR A 67 -8.87 -3.04 -13.63
CA THR A 67 -8.44 -4.09 -12.71
C THR A 67 -8.84 -3.77 -11.27
N TYR A 68 -8.68 -2.53 -10.82
CA TYR A 68 -9.05 -2.14 -9.46
C TYR A 68 -10.57 -2.22 -9.21
N ILE A 69 -11.37 -1.82 -10.21
CA ILE A 69 -12.83 -1.96 -10.16
C ILE A 69 -13.21 -3.44 -10.08
N ASP A 70 -12.61 -4.30 -10.91
CA ASP A 70 -12.86 -5.74 -10.89
C ASP A 70 -12.58 -6.36 -9.51
N TYR A 71 -11.48 -5.96 -8.86
CA TYR A 71 -11.15 -6.40 -7.52
C TYR A 71 -12.14 -5.86 -6.48
N SER A 72 -12.53 -4.59 -6.57
CA SER A 72 -13.54 -3.99 -5.69
C SER A 72 -14.86 -4.76 -5.75
N SER A 73 -15.35 -5.08 -6.96
CA SER A 73 -16.57 -5.88 -7.14
C SER A 73 -16.44 -7.31 -6.59
N LYS A 74 -15.27 -7.95 -6.75
CA LYS A 74 -15.00 -9.27 -6.17
C LYS A 74 -15.03 -9.23 -4.64
N ILE A 75 -14.45 -8.19 -4.03
CA ILE A 75 -14.46 -7.99 -2.58
C ILE A 75 -15.88 -7.72 -2.08
N TYR A 76 -16.62 -6.84 -2.76
CA TYR A 76 -18.03 -6.57 -2.43
C TYR A 76 -18.88 -7.84 -2.49
N SER A 77 -18.65 -8.71 -3.48
CA SER A 77 -19.32 -10.01 -3.60
C SER A 77 -19.04 -10.94 -2.39
N ILE A 78 -17.90 -10.76 -1.69
CA ILE A 78 -17.63 -11.46 -0.44
C ILE A 78 -18.48 -10.88 0.68
N TYR A 79 -18.59 -9.55 0.79
CA TYR A 79 -19.42 -8.90 1.82
C TYR A 79 -20.89 -9.29 1.74
N LEU A 80 -21.43 -9.42 0.53
CA LEU A 80 -22.82 -9.86 0.30
C LEU A 80 -23.11 -11.28 0.82
N LYS A 81 -22.11 -12.09 1.14
CA LYS A 81 -22.30 -13.40 1.79
C LYS A 81 -22.64 -13.26 3.28
N TYR A 82 -22.36 -12.10 3.88
CA TYR A 82 -22.46 -11.88 5.33
C TYR A 82 -23.47 -10.78 5.70
N PHE A 83 -23.66 -9.79 4.83
CA PHE A 83 -24.49 -8.63 5.08
C PHE A 83 -25.45 -8.37 3.91
N ASP A 84 -26.65 -7.89 4.24
CA ASP A 84 -27.63 -7.43 3.25
C ASP A 84 -27.08 -6.19 2.50
N PRO A 85 -27.24 -6.09 1.17
CA PRO A 85 -26.83 -4.92 0.40
C PRO A 85 -27.27 -3.58 0.98
N LYS A 86 -28.46 -3.52 1.61
CA LYS A 86 -28.99 -2.27 2.20
C LYS A 86 -28.17 -1.75 3.38
N ASP A 87 -27.46 -2.65 4.06
CA ASP A 87 -26.64 -2.34 5.24
C ASP A 87 -25.19 -2.01 4.84
N ILE A 88 -24.87 -2.04 3.54
CA ILE A 88 -23.55 -1.70 3.01
C ILE A 88 -23.65 -0.42 2.18
N HIS A 89 -22.93 0.61 2.60
CA HIS A 89 -22.76 1.85 1.85
C HIS A 89 -21.38 1.89 1.18
N ILE A 90 -21.34 1.83 -0.16
CA ILE A 90 -20.11 1.98 -0.93
C ILE A 90 -19.74 3.47 -0.99
N TYR A 91 -18.63 3.85 -0.36
CA TYR A 91 -18.17 5.24 -0.31
C TYR A 91 -17.16 5.55 -1.41
N SER A 92 -16.25 4.62 -1.68
CA SER A 92 -15.25 4.73 -2.74
C SER A 92 -14.86 3.35 -3.28
N ILE A 93 -13.87 3.30 -4.18
CA ILE A 93 -13.44 2.04 -4.82
C ILE A 93 -12.82 1.05 -3.82
N ASP A 94 -12.21 1.55 -2.75
CA ASP A 94 -11.52 0.79 -1.71
C ASP A 94 -12.11 0.98 -0.31
N GLU A 95 -13.23 1.70 -0.17
CA GLU A 95 -13.86 1.99 1.11
C GLU A 95 -15.37 1.72 1.08
N VAL A 96 -15.84 0.98 2.09
CA VAL A 96 -17.26 0.72 2.34
C VAL A 96 -17.56 0.94 3.82
N PHE A 97 -18.75 1.41 4.13
CA PHE A 97 -19.31 1.42 5.47
C PHE A 97 -20.34 0.31 5.58
N ILE A 98 -20.33 -0.44 6.67
CA ILE A 98 -21.27 -1.54 6.92
C ILE A 98 -21.94 -1.31 8.26
N ASP A 99 -23.26 -1.27 8.30
CA ASP A 99 -24.02 -1.25 9.56
C ASP A 99 -24.05 -2.65 10.17
N LEU A 100 -23.29 -2.83 11.25
CA LEU A 100 -23.21 -4.09 11.98
C LEU A 100 -24.26 -4.22 13.08
N THR A 101 -25.01 -3.15 13.40
CA THR A 101 -25.95 -3.10 14.53
C THR A 101 -26.92 -4.29 14.57
N PRO A 102 -27.61 -4.68 13.48
CA PRO A 102 -28.50 -5.82 13.51
C PRO A 102 -27.76 -7.16 13.62
N TYR A 103 -26.50 -7.24 13.17
CA TYR A 103 -25.72 -8.46 13.08
C TYR A 103 -24.98 -8.83 14.38
N ILE A 104 -24.63 -7.85 15.22
CA ILE A 104 -23.90 -8.08 16.48
C ILE A 104 -24.62 -9.10 17.38
N LYS A 105 -25.95 -8.99 17.50
CA LYS A 105 -26.78 -9.92 18.28
C LYS A 105 -26.78 -11.34 17.71
N HIS A 106 -26.76 -11.48 16.38
CA HIS A 106 -26.75 -12.77 15.70
C HIS A 106 -25.41 -13.49 15.84
N TYR A 107 -24.30 -12.76 15.88
CA TYR A 107 -22.95 -13.34 15.97
C TYR A 107 -22.40 -13.47 17.41
N LYS A 108 -23.18 -13.10 18.44
CA LYS A 108 -22.75 -13.12 19.85
C LYS A 108 -21.43 -12.36 20.09
N LEU A 109 -21.19 -11.31 19.31
CA LEU A 109 -20.05 -10.44 19.51
C LEU A 109 -20.40 -9.52 20.69
N SER A 110 -19.69 -9.68 21.80
CA SER A 110 -19.83 -8.92 23.05
C SER A 110 -18.61 -8.05 23.28
#